data_AF-A0A2A4S2R4-F1
#
_entry.id   AF-A0A2A4S2R4-F1
#
_cell.length_a   1.000
_cell.length_b   1.000
_cell.length_c   1.000
_cell.angle_alpha   90.00
_cell.angle_beta   90.00
_cell.angle_gamma   90.00
#
_symmetry.space_group_name_H-M   'P 1'
#
loop_
_entity.id
_entity.type
_entity.pdbx_description
1 polymer ?
#
loop_
_entity_poly.entity_id
_entity_poly.type
_entity_poly.pdbx_seq_one_letter_code
_entity_poly.pdbx_strand_id
1 'polypeptide(L)'
;MKNNNRQFMHQDHHASGMPFPLILLLDNVNNPANVGALLRLADALGVARLLLCGDTARPPNRRLSRTSRATDKMVSYDVFDDLDGAVVSVREQGYRWLHWRLRRRVSI
;
A
#
# COMPACT_ATOMS: atom_id res chain seq x y z
N MET A 1 32.71 8.93 -30.13
CA MET A 1 31.84 7.84 -29.66
C MET A 1 30.96 8.40 -28.56
N LYS A 2 29.65 8.57 -28.78
CA LYS A 2 28.72 9.13 -27.76
C LYS A 2 28.37 8.02 -26.76
N ASN A 3 28.64 8.24 -25.48
CA ASN A 3 28.27 7.30 -24.41
C ASN A 3 26.75 7.12 -24.38
N ASN A 4 26.30 5.87 -24.54
CA ASN A 4 24.89 5.47 -24.52
C ASN A 4 24.34 5.24 -23.10
N ASN A 5 24.93 5.86 -22.07
CA ASN A 5 24.50 5.70 -20.70
C ASN A 5 23.18 6.46 -20.47
N ARG A 6 22.07 5.75 -20.68
CA ARG A 6 20.73 6.23 -20.39
C ARG A 6 20.47 6.01 -18.90
N GLN A 7 20.42 7.10 -18.13
CA GLN A 7 20.01 7.07 -16.74
C GLN A 7 18.49 6.94 -16.67
N PHE A 8 18.00 5.82 -16.15
CA PHE A 8 16.56 5.63 -15.92
C PHE A 8 16.06 6.68 -14.91
N MET A 9 15.07 7.47 -15.32
CA MET A 9 14.39 8.43 -14.46
C MET A 9 13.33 7.70 -13.64
N HIS A 10 12.96 8.24 -12.47
CA HIS A 10 11.87 7.68 -11.65
C HIS A 10 10.54 7.54 -12.41
N GLN A 11 10.36 8.28 -13.52
CA GLN A 11 9.20 8.23 -14.39
C GLN A 11 9.22 7.08 -15.40
N ASP A 12 10.37 6.43 -15.62
CA ASP A 12 10.54 5.36 -16.62
C ASP A 12 10.12 3.97 -16.08
N HIS A 13 9.73 3.88 -14.82
CA HIS A 13 9.17 2.65 -14.25
C HIS A 13 7.69 2.54 -14.59
N HIS A 14 7.38 1.81 -15.65
CA HIS A 14 6.06 1.24 -15.86
C HIS A 14 6.08 -0.20 -15.33
N ALA A 15 5.20 -0.54 -14.39
CA ALA A 15 5.07 -1.91 -13.90
C ALA A 15 4.67 -2.82 -15.07
N SER A 16 5.65 -3.51 -15.65
CA SER A 16 5.50 -4.42 -16.78
C SER A 16 5.06 -5.80 -16.27
N GLY A 17 3.79 -5.92 -15.90
CA GLY A 17 3.18 -7.18 -15.50
C GLY A 17 1.74 -7.00 -15.03
N MET A 18 0.91 -8.04 -15.14
CA MET A 18 -0.38 -8.05 -14.44
C MET A 18 -0.08 -7.88 -12.94
N PRO A 19 -0.69 -6.88 -12.27
CA PRO A 19 -0.46 -6.69 -10.84
C PRO A 19 -0.86 -7.99 -10.13
N PHE A 20 -0.02 -8.41 -9.19
CA PHE A 20 -0.36 -9.57 -8.38
C PHE A 20 -1.66 -9.22 -7.64
N PRO A 21 -2.69 -10.10 -7.61
CA PRO A 21 -4.00 -9.81 -7.03
C PRO A 21 -3.94 -9.80 -5.49
N LEU A 22 -2.94 -9.12 -4.94
CA LEU A 22 -2.73 -8.87 -3.54
C LEU A 22 -3.24 -7.47 -3.23
N ILE A 23 -4.09 -7.40 -2.21
CA ILE A 23 -4.62 -6.18 -1.65
C ILE A 23 -4.11 -6.06 -0.22
N LEU A 24 -3.63 -4.89 0.15
CA LEU A 24 -3.17 -4.61 1.51
C LEU A 24 -4.20 -3.76 2.26
N LEU A 25 -4.76 -4.30 3.34
CA LEU A 25 -5.67 -3.58 4.22
C LEU A 25 -4.87 -2.98 5.39
N LEU A 26 -4.95 -1.65 5.56
CA LEU A 26 -4.35 -0.89 6.63
C LEU A 26 -5.47 -0.37 7.54
N ASP A 27 -5.53 -0.86 8.76
CA ASP A 27 -6.50 -0.44 9.77
C ASP A 27 -5.82 0.42 10.83
N ASN A 28 -6.28 1.67 10.98
CA ASN A 28 -5.80 2.64 11.96
C ASN A 28 -4.26 2.83 12.01
N VAL A 29 -3.61 2.87 10.83
CA VAL A 29 -2.16 3.13 10.72
C VAL A 29 -1.90 4.63 10.69
N ASN A 30 -1.90 5.25 11.86
CA ASN A 30 -1.91 6.71 11.99
C ASN A 30 -0.55 7.36 11.71
N ASN A 31 0.55 6.61 11.75
CA ASN A 31 1.89 7.14 11.47
C ASN A 31 2.12 7.29 9.96
N PRO A 32 2.25 8.52 9.41
CA PRO A 32 2.41 8.74 7.98
C PRO A 32 3.69 8.11 7.41
N ALA A 33 4.75 7.96 8.22
CA ALA A 33 5.98 7.30 7.78
C ALA A 33 5.76 5.80 7.55
N ASN A 34 4.94 5.15 8.38
CA ASN A 34 4.62 3.73 8.21
C ASN A 34 3.79 3.50 6.95
N VAL A 35 2.79 4.37 6.71
CA VAL A 35 1.99 4.31 5.48
C VAL A 35 2.88 4.55 4.25
N GLY A 36 3.78 5.52 4.30
CA GLY A 36 4.74 5.76 3.20
C GLY A 36 5.67 4.58 2.94
N ALA A 37 6.12 3.88 3.98
CA ALA A 37 6.91 2.65 3.84
C ALA A 37 6.10 1.50 3.23
N LEU A 38 4.83 1.35 3.64
CA LEU A 38 3.91 0.35 3.10
C LEU A 38 3.58 0.60 1.62
N LEU A 39 3.38 1.86 1.21
CA LEU A 39 3.21 2.23 -0.20
C LEU A 39 4.44 1.86 -1.04
N ARG A 40 5.64 2.06 -0.50
CA ARG A 40 6.88 1.66 -1.18
C ARG A 40 7.03 0.14 -1.28
N LEU A 41 6.62 -0.61 -0.25
CA LEU A 41 6.56 -2.07 -0.31
C LEU A 41 5.53 -2.56 -1.31
N ALA A 42 4.37 -1.91 -1.37
CA ALA A 42 3.29 -2.23 -2.29
C ALA A 42 3.73 -2.07 -3.75
N ASP A 43 4.42 -0.97 -4.07
CA ASP A 43 5.02 -0.73 -5.38
C ASP A 43 6.05 -1.82 -5.73
N ALA A 44 6.96 -2.14 -4.80
CA ALA A 44 8.00 -3.17 -5.01
C ALA A 44 7.44 -4.59 -5.16
N LEU A 45 6.30 -4.90 -4.54
CA LEU A 45 5.63 -6.20 -4.60
C LEU A 45 4.60 -6.31 -5.72
N GLY A 46 4.31 -5.23 -6.45
CA GLY A 46 3.26 -5.20 -7.47
C GLY A 46 1.86 -5.41 -6.88
N VAL A 47 1.62 -4.90 -5.68
CA VAL A 47 0.30 -4.90 -5.01
C VAL A 47 -0.69 -4.12 -5.87
N ALA A 48 -1.87 -4.72 -6.11
CA ALA A 48 -2.89 -4.10 -6.95
C ALA A 48 -3.50 -2.84 -6.31
N ARG A 49 -3.75 -2.88 -4.99
CA ARG A 49 -4.40 -1.78 -4.27
C ARG A 49 -4.15 -1.82 -2.76
N LEU A 50 -4.13 -0.65 -2.11
CA LEU A 50 -4.24 -0.51 -0.65
C LEU A 50 -5.67 -0.10 -0.22
N LEU A 51 -6.13 -0.57 0.93
CA LEU A 51 -7.36 -0.10 1.57
C LEU A 51 -6.98 0.59 2.87
N LEU A 52 -7.24 1.89 2.96
CA LEU A 52 -6.92 2.72 4.12
C LEU A 52 -8.18 2.90 4.96
N CYS A 53 -8.24 2.26 6.13
CA CYS A 53 -9.42 2.24 7.00
C CYS A 53 -9.20 3.10 8.25
N GLY A 54 -10.27 3.67 8.80
CA GLY A 54 -10.24 4.44 10.04
C GLY A 54 -9.27 5.62 9.98
N ASP A 55 -8.53 5.87 11.06
CA ASP A 55 -7.62 7.02 11.18
C ASP A 55 -6.27 6.86 10.43
N THR A 56 -6.17 5.87 9.54
CA THR A 56 -4.98 5.62 8.73
C THR A 56 -4.54 6.89 7.98
N ALA A 57 -3.26 7.25 8.07
CA ALA A 57 -2.74 8.43 7.39
C ALA A 57 -2.87 8.31 5.86
N ARG A 58 -3.34 9.36 5.19
CA ARG A 58 -3.68 9.35 3.75
C ARG A 58 -2.93 10.46 3.00
N PRO A 59 -2.66 10.30 1.69
CA PRO A 59 -2.26 11.42 0.85
C PRO A 59 -3.38 12.48 0.75
N PRO A 60 -3.07 13.78 0.59
CA PRO A 60 -1.73 14.37 0.55
C PRO A 60 -1.14 14.58 1.96
N ASN A 61 0.04 14.01 2.24
CA ASN A 61 0.75 14.21 3.51
C ASN A 61 2.27 14.29 3.29
N ARG A 62 2.89 15.41 3.67
CA ARG A 62 4.32 15.66 3.41
C ARG A 62 5.25 14.62 4.03
N ARG A 63 4.94 14.11 5.23
CA ARG A 63 5.74 13.08 5.90
C ARG A 63 5.62 11.74 5.18
N LEU A 64 4.41 11.39 4.74
CA LEU A 64 4.14 10.19 3.94
C LEU A 64 4.87 10.24 2.60
N SER A 65 4.70 11.31 1.82
CA SER A 65 5.31 11.46 0.49
C SER A 65 6.85 11.46 0.55
N ARG A 66 7.43 11.94 1.65
CA ARG A 66 8.88 11.87 1.87
C ARG A 66 9.36 10.43 2.04
N THR A 67 8.59 9.58 2.72
CA THR A 67 8.96 8.18 2.96
C THR A 67 8.63 7.28 1.77
N SER A 68 7.52 7.54 1.08
CA SER A 68 7.10 6.80 -0.13
C SER A 68 8.06 7.02 -1.31
N ARG A 69 8.82 8.13 -1.33
CA ARG A 69 9.63 8.55 -2.50
C ARG A 69 8.78 8.68 -3.77
N ALA A 70 7.61 9.33 -3.64
CA ALA A 70 6.65 9.55 -4.72
C ALA A 70 5.89 8.31 -5.24
N THR A 71 6.03 7.14 -4.61
CA THR A 71 5.21 5.95 -4.93
C THR A 71 3.73 6.09 -4.54
N ASP A 72 3.38 7.09 -3.72
CA ASP A 72 1.99 7.48 -3.43
C ASP A 72 1.19 7.92 -4.67
N LYS A 73 1.87 8.20 -5.79
CA LYS A 73 1.25 8.51 -7.08
C LYS A 73 1.08 7.29 -7.98
N MET A 74 1.71 6.17 -7.64
CA MET A 74 1.84 5.00 -8.51
C MET A 74 0.99 3.83 -8.01
N VAL A 75 0.80 3.72 -6.70
CA VAL A 75 -0.01 2.66 -6.09
C VAL A 75 -1.45 3.14 -5.88
N SER A 76 -2.41 2.38 -6.39
CA SER A 76 -3.84 2.65 -6.18
C SER A 76 -4.23 2.43 -4.72
N TYR A 77 -5.10 3.27 -4.17
CA TYR A 77 -5.66 3.08 -2.84
C TYR A 77 -7.13 3.51 -2.77
N ASP A 78 -7.90 2.79 -1.96
CA ASP A 78 -9.26 3.14 -1.58
C ASP A 78 -9.29 3.53 -0.10
N VAL A 79 -10.29 4.32 0.28
CA VAL A 79 -10.47 4.84 1.62
C VAL A 79 -11.80 4.37 2.18
N PHE A 80 -11.77 3.84 3.40
CA PHE A 80 -12.94 3.38 4.13
C PHE A 80 -12.98 4.00 5.52
N ASP A 81 -14.19 4.23 6.03
CA ASP A 81 -14.38 4.75 7.38
C ASP A 81 -14.10 3.69 8.43
N ASP A 82 -14.49 2.43 8.16
CA ASP A 82 -14.28 1.30 9.04
C ASP A 82 -13.72 0.07 8.32
N LEU A 83 -13.29 -0.89 9.13
CA LEU A 83 -12.74 -2.16 8.67
C LEU A 83 -13.81 -3.00 7.95
N ASP A 84 -15.04 -2.99 8.46
CA ASP A 84 -16.14 -3.82 7.96
C ASP A 84 -16.52 -3.45 6.52
N GLY A 85 -16.59 -2.16 6.19
CA GLY A 85 -16.86 -1.68 4.84
C GLY A 85 -15.77 -2.09 3.84
N ALA A 86 -14.50 -2.00 4.25
CA ALA A 86 -13.38 -2.44 3.42
C ALA A 86 -13.42 -3.95 3.14
N VAL A 87 -13.71 -4.72 4.19
CA VAL A 87 -13.85 -6.18 4.17
C VAL A 87 -15.01 -6.60 3.25
N VAL A 88 -16.19 -5.99 3.39
CA VAL A 88 -17.36 -6.29 2.54
C VAL A 88 -17.04 -6.03 1.06
N SER A 89 -16.45 -4.86 0.76
CA SER A 89 -16.09 -4.47 -0.62
C SER A 89 -15.19 -5.51 -1.31
N VAL A 90 -14.17 -6.01 -0.58
CA VAL A 90 -13.22 -7.00 -1.11
C VAL A 90 -13.83 -8.40 -1.21
N ARG A 91 -14.71 -8.75 -0.27
CA ARG A 91 -15.39 -10.05 -0.25
C ARG A 91 -16.33 -10.20 -1.45
N GLU A 92 -17.07 -9.16 -1.81
CA GLU A 92 -17.94 -9.15 -2.99
C GLU A 92 -17.17 -9.34 -4.31
N GLN A 93 -15.90 -8.95 -4.32
CA GLN A 93 -14.99 -9.14 -5.45
C GLN A 93 -14.34 -10.53 -5.49
N GLY A 94 -14.67 -11.44 -4.55
CA GLY A 94 -14.21 -12.84 -4.55
C GLY A 94 -12.81 -13.06 -3.97
N TYR A 95 -12.23 -12.07 -3.30
CA TYR A 95 -10.92 -12.22 -2.66
C TYR A 95 -10.99 -13.06 -1.38
N ARG A 96 -9.88 -13.75 -1.09
CA ARG A 96 -9.65 -14.45 0.17
C ARG A 96 -8.65 -13.63 1.00
N TRP A 97 -9.00 -13.36 2.26
CA TRP A 97 -8.08 -12.69 3.17
C TRP A 97 -7.28 -13.67 4.02
N LEU A 98 -6.04 -13.29 4.33
CA LEU A 98 -5.31 -13.80 5.48
C LEU A 98 -5.13 -12.64 6.45
N HIS A 99 -5.43 -12.87 7.73
CA HIS A 99 -5.11 -11.94 8.79
C HIS A 99 -4.16 -12.61 9.78
N TRP A 100 -3.20 -11.84 10.29
CA TRP A 100 -2.31 -12.29 11.35
C TRP A 100 -2.68 -11.57 12.65
N ARG A 101 -2.87 -12.33 13.73
CA ARG A 101 -3.13 -11.76 15.06
C ARG A 101 -2.18 -12.41 16.06
N LEU A 102 -1.39 -11.59 16.75
CA LEU A 102 -0.60 -12.07 17.87
C LEU A 102 -1.54 -12.47 19.01
N ARG A 103 -1.58 -13.76 19.36
CA ARG A 103 -2.24 -14.22 20.58
C ARG A 103 -1.26 -14.04 21.74
N ARG A 104 -1.50 -13.06 22.61
CA ARG A 104 -0.81 -13.03 23.91
C ARG A 104 -1.38 -14.17 24.76
N ARG A 105 -0.55 -15.14 25.13
CA ARG A 105 -0.88 -16.07 26.22
C ARG A 105 -0.82 -15.25 27.51
N VAL A 106 -1.96 -15.12 28.18
CA VAL A 106 -1.99 -14.73 29.59
C VAL A 106 -1.67 -16.00 30.37
N SER A 107 -0.49 -16.05 30.97
CA SER A 107 -0.17 -17.08 31.97
C SER A 107 -0.80 -16.66 33.30
N ILE A 108 -1.55 -17.58 33.91
CA ILE A 108 -2.13 -17.49 35.26
C ILE A 108 -1.05 -17.82 36.27
#